data_AF-A0A223AQ99-F1
#
_entry.id   AF-A0A223AQ99-F1
#
_cell.length_a   1.000
_cell.length_b   1.000
_cell.length_c   1.000
_cell.angle_alpha   90.00
_cell.angle_beta   90.00
_cell.angle_gamma   90.00
#
_symmetry.space_group_name_H-M   'P 1'
#
loop_
_entity.id
_entity.type
_entity.pdbx_description
1 polymer ?
#
loop_
_entity_poly.entity_id
_entity_poly.type
_entity_poly.pdbx_seq_one_letter_code
_entity_poly.pdbx_strand_id
1 'polypeptide(L)'
;MRKKQNKVKILIFICTMMLLLCGCNLFVTDKDKFYMDKNLDYSLSRIDIDKSGKDIIIPAKVGDTTVWRIYLADPYYSKIDSLDVSKVKGLESFYIKLFGGGSTSKLKELDFSMNNKLRSVHLSDTESLDKVVLNKNCESISLYNTAVKKIDLRLLKNAKYITYVNGPLEELDISNNQNIEEIWIKNTNIKVLDVSKNPKLRIITVDEGTQIIGPTNAQIEYNKRTE
;
A
#
# COMPACT_ATOMS: atom_id res chain seq x y z
N MET A 1 -16.16 53.95 -36.75
CA MET A 1 -16.93 52.87 -36.08
C MET A 1 -16.55 51.44 -36.50
N ARG A 2 -16.50 51.09 -37.80
CA ARG A 2 -16.20 49.72 -38.30
C ARG A 2 -14.91 49.06 -37.78
N LYS A 3 -13.79 49.79 -37.67
CA LYS A 3 -12.50 49.25 -37.15
C LYS A 3 -12.57 48.76 -35.70
N LYS A 4 -13.39 49.41 -34.86
CA LYS A 4 -13.57 49.04 -33.44
C LYS A 4 -14.44 47.79 -33.30
N GLN A 5 -15.48 47.66 -34.13
CA GLN A 5 -16.30 46.44 -34.22
C GLN A 5 -15.50 45.23 -34.71
N ASN A 6 -14.61 45.38 -35.68
CA ASN A 6 -13.77 44.27 -36.16
C ASN A 6 -12.76 43.80 -35.11
N LYS A 7 -12.15 44.71 -34.34
CA LYS A 7 -11.27 44.33 -33.22
C LYS A 7 -12.02 43.56 -32.13
N VAL A 8 -13.25 43.98 -31.81
CA VAL A 8 -14.10 43.28 -30.82
C VAL A 8 -14.48 41.89 -31.32
N LYS A 9 -14.84 41.74 -32.59
CA LYS A 9 -15.16 40.43 -33.18
C LYS A 9 -13.96 39.47 -33.19
N ILE A 10 -12.76 39.96 -33.52
CA ILE A 10 -11.53 39.17 -33.49
C ILE A 10 -11.19 38.74 -32.06
N LEU A 11 -11.35 39.63 -31.08
CA LEU A 11 -11.09 39.30 -29.67
C LEU A 11 -12.05 38.24 -29.14
N ILE A 12 -13.35 38.35 -29.48
CA ILE A 12 -14.35 37.34 -29.13
C ILE A 12 -14.00 36.00 -29.77
N PHE A 13 -13.61 35.98 -31.04
CA PHE A 13 -13.20 34.75 -31.74
C PHE A 13 -11.99 34.08 -31.10
N ILE A 14 -10.97 34.86 -30.72
CA ILE A 14 -9.78 34.36 -30.00
C ILE A 14 -10.16 33.82 -28.62
N CYS A 15 -11.02 34.51 -27.87
CA CYS A 15 -11.52 34.02 -26.58
C CYS A 15 -12.33 32.73 -26.72
N THR A 16 -13.19 32.61 -27.73
CA THR A 16 -13.93 31.38 -27.99
C THR A 16 -13.02 30.24 -28.43
N MET A 17 -11.97 30.54 -29.20
CA MET A 17 -10.98 29.55 -29.63
C MET A 17 -10.09 29.10 -28.47
N MET A 18 -9.71 30.00 -27.54
CA MET A 18 -9.01 29.64 -26.30
C MET A 18 -9.90 28.82 -25.36
N LEU A 19 -11.20 29.13 -25.25
CA LEU A 19 -12.15 28.31 -24.48
C LEU A 19 -12.35 26.92 -25.10
N LEU A 20 -12.39 26.83 -26.44
CA LEU A 20 -12.43 25.56 -27.16
C LEU A 20 -11.13 24.77 -27.01
N LEU A 21 -9.96 25.42 -27.07
CA LEU A 21 -8.65 24.78 -26.88
C LEU A 21 -8.41 24.36 -25.42
N CYS A 22 -8.90 25.12 -24.43
CA CYS A 22 -8.95 24.70 -23.03
C CYS A 22 -9.95 23.55 -22.79
N GLY A 23 -11.01 23.47 -23.60
CA GLY A 23 -11.99 22.38 -23.61
C GLY A 23 -11.57 21.15 -24.43
N CYS A 24 -10.47 21.23 -25.20
CA CYS A 24 -9.90 20.11 -25.96
C CYS A 24 -8.92 19.25 -25.16
N ASN A 25 -8.68 19.57 -23.88
CA ASN A 25 -8.28 18.54 -22.95
C ASN A 25 -9.50 17.63 -22.77
N LEU A 26 -9.52 16.50 -23.47
CA LEU A 26 -10.40 15.37 -23.12
C LEU A 26 -10.32 15.24 -21.59
N PHE A 27 -11.40 15.54 -20.87
CA PHE A 27 -11.38 15.47 -19.41
C PHE A 27 -11.08 14.03 -19.03
N VAL A 28 -9.83 13.70 -18.71
CA VAL A 28 -9.45 12.36 -18.29
C VAL A 28 -10.10 12.14 -16.93
N THR A 29 -11.19 11.38 -16.93
CA THR A 29 -11.96 11.07 -15.74
C THR A 29 -11.29 9.96 -14.95
N ASP A 30 -11.72 9.75 -13.70
CA ASP A 30 -11.25 8.61 -12.90
C ASP A 30 -11.57 7.27 -13.59
N LYS A 31 -12.66 7.17 -14.36
CA LYS A 31 -13.02 5.96 -15.13
C LYS A 31 -12.04 5.69 -16.28
N ASP A 32 -11.31 6.70 -16.74
CA ASP A 32 -10.31 6.55 -17.79
C ASP A 32 -8.97 6.04 -17.26
N LYS A 33 -8.75 6.22 -15.95
CA LYS A 33 -7.49 5.95 -15.23
C LYS A 33 -7.54 4.70 -14.37
N PHE A 34 -8.68 4.46 -13.72
CA PHE A 34 -8.84 3.42 -12.71
C PHE A 34 -9.95 2.47 -13.12
N TYR A 35 -9.76 1.19 -12.83
CA TYR A 35 -10.71 0.15 -13.23
C TYR A 35 -11.05 -0.75 -12.06
N MET A 36 -12.35 -0.94 -11.89
CA MET A 36 -12.94 -1.83 -10.89
C MET A 36 -13.19 -3.20 -11.52
N ASP A 37 -12.68 -4.25 -10.91
CA ASP A 37 -12.83 -5.63 -11.40
C ASP A 37 -13.85 -6.39 -10.57
N LYS A 38 -14.94 -6.78 -11.24
CA LYS A 38 -16.06 -7.50 -10.63
C LYS A 38 -15.67 -8.90 -10.16
N ASN A 39 -14.71 -9.54 -10.83
CA ASN A 39 -14.27 -10.89 -10.49
C ASN A 39 -13.38 -10.89 -9.24
N LEU A 40 -12.85 -9.73 -8.86
CA LEU A 40 -12.06 -9.52 -7.65
C LEU A 40 -12.87 -8.75 -6.59
N ASP A 41 -14.15 -9.09 -6.45
CA ASP A 41 -15.07 -8.47 -5.49
C ASP A 41 -15.11 -6.93 -5.63
N TYR A 42 -15.22 -6.45 -6.86
CA TYR A 42 -15.22 -5.03 -7.20
C TYR A 42 -14.01 -4.27 -6.62
N SER A 43 -12.83 -4.90 -6.62
CA SER A 43 -11.57 -4.24 -6.24
C SER A 43 -11.09 -3.31 -7.34
N LEU A 44 -10.43 -2.21 -6.97
CA LEU A 44 -9.62 -1.46 -7.92
C LEU A 44 -8.39 -2.32 -8.25
N SER A 45 -8.34 -2.88 -9.46
CA SER A 45 -7.30 -3.83 -9.85
C SER A 45 -6.49 -3.43 -11.07
N ARG A 46 -6.89 -2.34 -11.75
CA ARG A 46 -6.08 -1.75 -12.81
C ARG A 46 -6.00 -0.24 -12.71
N ILE A 47 -4.79 0.26 -12.95
CA ILE A 47 -4.46 1.67 -13.08
C ILE A 47 -3.75 1.85 -14.41
N ASP A 48 -4.23 2.77 -15.24
CA ASP A 48 -3.55 3.23 -16.43
C ASP A 48 -2.54 4.31 -16.01
N ILE A 49 -1.27 3.91 -15.85
CA ILE A 49 -0.21 4.80 -15.37
C ILE A 49 0.11 5.88 -16.41
N ASP A 50 -0.05 5.59 -17.70
CA ASP A 50 0.23 6.55 -18.78
C ASP A 50 -0.76 7.72 -18.74
N LYS A 51 -2.02 7.47 -18.35
CA LYS A 51 -3.02 8.51 -18.12
C LYS A 51 -3.00 9.11 -16.72
N SER A 52 -2.60 8.34 -15.71
CA SER A 52 -2.61 8.78 -14.31
C SER A 52 -1.37 9.57 -13.93
N GLY A 53 -0.26 9.38 -14.65
CA GLY A 53 1.07 9.70 -14.17
C GLY A 53 1.58 8.64 -13.19
N LYS A 54 2.85 8.77 -12.80
CA LYS A 54 3.51 7.84 -11.86
C LYS A 54 3.27 8.19 -10.39
N ASP A 55 2.85 9.42 -10.12
CA ASP A 55 2.44 9.89 -8.80
C ASP A 55 0.92 9.82 -8.70
N ILE A 56 0.42 8.72 -8.16
CA ILE A 56 -0.98 8.33 -8.24
C ILE A 56 -1.70 8.70 -6.96
N ILE A 57 -2.83 9.40 -7.10
CA ILE A 57 -3.78 9.60 -6.02
C ILE A 57 -5.00 8.75 -6.30
N ILE A 58 -5.26 7.74 -5.48
CA ILE A 58 -6.42 6.86 -5.65
C ILE A 58 -7.69 7.61 -5.25
N PRO A 59 -8.71 7.68 -6.12
CA PRO A 59 -9.95 8.35 -5.80
C PRO A 59 -10.80 7.52 -4.84
N ALA A 60 -11.66 8.17 -4.05
CA ALA A 60 -12.60 7.49 -3.16
C ALA A 60 -13.64 6.65 -3.93
N LYS A 61 -13.90 7.01 -5.20
CA LYS A 61 -14.82 6.31 -6.10
C LYS A 61 -14.22 6.24 -7.50
N VAL A 62 -14.54 5.18 -8.23
CA VAL A 62 -14.29 5.08 -9.67
C VAL A 62 -15.64 5.02 -10.36
N GLY A 63 -16.07 6.17 -10.90
CA GLY A 63 -17.47 6.35 -11.24
C GLY A 63 -18.38 6.33 -10.02
N ASP A 64 -19.39 5.47 -10.04
CA ASP A 64 -20.37 5.36 -8.95
C ASP A 64 -19.93 4.35 -7.88
N THR A 65 -18.90 3.56 -8.17
CA THR A 65 -18.39 2.50 -7.28
C THR A 65 -17.42 3.08 -6.27
N THR A 66 -17.68 2.86 -4.98
CA THR A 66 -16.74 3.23 -3.92
C THR A 66 -15.54 2.30 -3.94
N VAL A 67 -14.33 2.86 -3.80
CA VAL A 67 -13.12 2.06 -3.64
C VAL A 67 -13.02 1.64 -2.18
N TRP A 68 -13.04 0.34 -1.96
CA TRP A 68 -12.95 -0.27 -0.63
C TRP A 68 -11.92 -1.41 -0.61
N ARG A 69 -11.46 -1.86 -1.77
CA ARG A 69 -10.31 -2.76 -1.92
C ARG A 69 -9.43 -2.33 -3.09
N ILE A 70 -8.13 -2.48 -2.92
CA ILE A 70 -7.11 -2.26 -3.95
C ILE A 70 -6.31 -3.55 -4.10
N TYR A 71 -6.22 -4.06 -5.33
CA TYR A 71 -5.52 -5.29 -5.67
C TYR A 71 -4.64 -5.10 -6.91
N LEU A 72 -3.38 -4.77 -6.71
CA LEU A 72 -2.42 -4.46 -7.78
C LEU A 72 -1.39 -5.58 -7.91
N ALA A 73 -1.70 -6.58 -8.74
CA ALA A 73 -0.86 -7.78 -8.89
C ALA A 73 -0.31 -7.89 -10.32
N ASP A 74 0.66 -7.05 -10.66
CA ASP A 74 1.31 -7.03 -11.97
C ASP A 74 2.66 -6.29 -11.89
N PRO A 75 3.73 -6.77 -12.55
CA PRO A 75 5.00 -6.04 -12.62
C PRO A 75 4.89 -4.65 -13.24
N TYR A 76 3.85 -4.37 -14.04
CA TYR A 76 3.56 -3.04 -14.59
C TYR A 76 3.47 -1.95 -13.51
N TYR A 77 2.98 -2.29 -12.32
CA TYR A 77 2.83 -1.34 -11.21
C TYR A 77 4.17 -0.96 -10.55
N SER A 78 5.28 -1.58 -10.93
CA SER A 78 6.62 -1.11 -10.54
C SER A 78 6.93 0.30 -11.04
N LYS A 79 6.24 0.75 -12.10
CA LYS A 79 6.39 2.10 -12.67
C LYS A 79 5.79 3.22 -11.80
N ILE A 80 5.09 2.88 -10.71
CA ILE A 80 4.53 3.84 -9.77
C ILE A 80 5.66 4.41 -8.91
N ASP A 81 5.79 5.73 -8.90
CA ASP A 81 6.79 6.44 -8.11
C ASP A 81 6.21 6.81 -6.72
N SER A 82 4.92 7.16 -6.65
CA SER A 82 4.19 7.37 -5.40
C SER A 82 2.72 6.97 -5.50
N LEU A 83 2.14 6.52 -4.38
CA LEU A 83 0.76 6.06 -4.30
C LEU A 83 0.06 6.61 -3.05
N ASP A 84 -0.79 7.61 -3.23
CA ASP A 84 -1.60 8.21 -2.19
C ASP A 84 -2.99 7.56 -2.12
N VAL A 85 -3.26 6.90 -1.00
CA VAL A 85 -4.56 6.25 -0.69
C VAL A 85 -5.37 7.00 0.37
N SER A 86 -4.95 8.20 0.77
CA SER A 86 -5.54 8.98 1.87
C SER A 86 -7.01 9.36 1.63
N LYS A 87 -7.42 9.49 0.36
CA LYS A 87 -8.81 9.78 -0.01
C LYS A 87 -9.74 8.57 0.17
N VAL A 88 -9.19 7.36 0.24
CA VAL A 88 -9.95 6.10 0.29
C VAL A 88 -10.29 5.74 1.74
N LYS A 89 -11.06 6.58 2.43
CA LYS A 89 -11.43 6.36 3.85
C LYS A 89 -12.14 5.03 4.10
N GLY A 90 -12.77 4.47 3.06
CA GLY A 90 -13.47 3.19 3.07
C GLY A 90 -12.61 1.98 2.74
N LEU A 91 -11.30 2.12 2.57
CA LEU A 91 -10.40 1.02 2.23
C LEU A 91 -10.36 -0.02 3.36
N GLU A 92 -10.63 -1.28 3.02
CA GLU A 92 -10.65 -2.44 3.93
C GLU A 92 -9.50 -3.41 3.68
N SER A 93 -9.03 -3.51 2.43
CA SER A 93 -7.90 -4.36 2.05
C SER A 93 -7.02 -3.67 1.01
N PHE A 94 -5.71 -3.75 1.21
CA PHE A 94 -4.70 -3.30 0.26
C PHE A 94 -3.76 -4.45 -0.08
N TYR A 95 -3.65 -4.76 -1.38
CA TYR A 95 -2.78 -5.80 -1.90
C TYR A 95 -1.95 -5.22 -3.05
N ILE A 96 -0.63 -5.36 -2.97
CA ILE A 96 0.28 -5.10 -4.09
C ILE A 96 1.31 -6.23 -4.20
N LYS A 97 1.52 -6.72 -5.42
CA LYS A 97 2.56 -7.68 -5.77
C LYS A 97 3.19 -7.34 -7.12
N LEU A 98 4.49 -7.05 -7.14
CA LEU A 98 5.18 -6.60 -8.36
C LEU A 98 5.91 -7.71 -9.13
N PHE A 99 5.84 -8.97 -8.69
CA PHE A 99 6.42 -10.13 -9.40
C PHE A 99 7.87 -9.90 -9.88
N GLY A 100 8.75 -9.51 -8.94
CA GLY A 100 10.16 -9.19 -9.19
C GLY A 100 10.44 -7.77 -9.73
N GLY A 101 9.40 -6.99 -10.04
CA GLY A 101 9.54 -5.61 -10.52
C GLY A 101 9.94 -4.60 -9.43
N GLY A 102 9.84 -4.95 -8.14
CA GLY A 102 10.07 -3.99 -7.06
C GLY A 102 11.50 -3.48 -6.94
N SER A 103 12.49 -4.24 -7.40
CA SER A 103 13.89 -3.79 -7.53
C SER A 103 14.06 -2.57 -8.43
N THR A 104 13.14 -2.36 -9.36
CA THR A 104 13.10 -1.20 -10.27
C THR A 104 12.09 -0.13 -9.86
N SER A 105 11.25 -0.42 -8.86
CA SER A 105 10.23 0.50 -8.38
C SER A 105 10.86 1.67 -7.61
N LYS A 106 10.22 2.84 -7.67
CA LYS A 106 10.58 4.01 -6.86
C LYS A 106 9.63 4.26 -5.70
N LEU A 107 8.66 3.37 -5.46
CA LEU A 107 7.70 3.49 -4.37
C LEU A 107 8.39 3.28 -3.01
N LYS A 108 8.68 4.38 -2.31
CA LYS A 108 9.40 4.35 -1.03
C LYS A 108 8.52 4.26 0.20
N GLU A 109 7.31 4.81 0.12
CA GLU A 109 6.40 4.92 1.26
C GLU A 109 4.97 4.54 0.89
N LEU A 110 4.29 3.87 1.81
CA LEU A 110 2.85 3.69 1.82
C LEU A 110 2.28 4.14 3.16
N ASP A 111 1.38 5.12 3.14
CA ASP A 111 0.72 5.66 4.32
C ASP A 111 -0.77 5.29 4.34
N PHE A 112 -1.15 4.48 5.33
CA PHE A 112 -2.51 4.03 5.56
C PHE A 112 -3.20 4.72 6.74
N SER A 113 -2.60 5.75 7.33
CA SER A 113 -3.10 6.41 8.55
C SER A 113 -4.54 6.94 8.43
N MET A 114 -4.97 7.33 7.23
CA MET A 114 -6.30 7.85 6.95
C MET A 114 -7.34 6.76 6.59
N ASN A 115 -6.90 5.52 6.40
CA ASN A 115 -7.73 4.39 5.99
C ASN A 115 -8.29 3.66 7.22
N ASN A 116 -9.14 4.32 7.99
CA ASN A 116 -9.66 3.82 9.28
C ASN A 116 -10.48 2.52 9.20
N LYS A 117 -10.79 1.99 8.01
CA LYS A 117 -11.46 0.69 7.85
C LYS A 117 -10.51 -0.43 7.43
N LEU A 118 -9.23 -0.13 7.20
CA LEU A 118 -8.27 -1.07 6.62
C LEU A 118 -7.89 -2.13 7.64
N ARG A 119 -8.16 -3.39 7.29
CA ARG A 119 -7.91 -4.57 8.11
C ARG A 119 -6.76 -5.42 7.59
N SER A 120 -6.52 -5.43 6.28
CA SER A 120 -5.52 -6.29 5.66
C SER A 120 -4.58 -5.49 4.76
N VAL A 121 -3.27 -5.67 4.95
CA VAL A 121 -2.21 -5.10 4.12
C VAL A 121 -1.29 -6.23 3.67
N HIS A 122 -1.15 -6.40 2.36
CA HIS A 122 -0.21 -7.33 1.75
C HIS A 122 0.65 -6.60 0.72
N LEU A 123 1.95 -6.51 0.99
CA LEU A 123 2.94 -5.89 0.12
C LEU A 123 3.99 -6.96 -0.23
N SER A 124 4.17 -7.22 -1.51
CA SER A 124 5.11 -8.22 -2.00
C SER A 124 5.93 -7.70 -3.17
N ASP A 125 7.22 -8.00 -3.16
CA ASP A 125 8.19 -7.59 -4.19
C ASP A 125 8.17 -6.06 -4.31
N THR A 126 8.42 -5.38 -3.19
CA THR A 126 8.46 -3.92 -3.09
C THR A 126 9.79 -3.50 -2.50
N GLU A 127 10.90 -3.92 -3.12
CA GLU A 127 12.25 -3.81 -2.54
C GLU A 127 12.71 -2.35 -2.30
N SER A 128 12.08 -1.35 -2.91
CA SER A 128 12.35 0.07 -2.64
C SER A 128 11.50 0.67 -1.52
N LEU A 129 10.46 -0.02 -1.07
CA LEU A 129 9.57 0.41 0.01
C LEU A 129 10.29 0.26 1.36
N ASP A 130 10.67 1.38 1.97
CA ASP A 130 11.40 1.42 3.23
C ASP A 130 10.55 1.94 4.42
N LYS A 131 9.35 2.46 4.13
CA LYS A 131 8.43 2.98 5.13
C LYS A 131 6.99 2.57 4.87
N VAL A 132 6.33 2.09 5.93
CA VAL A 132 4.89 1.81 5.93
C VAL A 132 4.28 2.39 7.20
N VAL A 133 3.23 3.20 7.04
CA VAL A 133 2.44 3.71 8.16
C VAL A 133 1.12 2.96 8.19
N LEU A 134 0.85 2.26 9.29
CA LEU A 134 -0.35 1.42 9.46
C LEU A 134 -1.41 2.13 10.30
N ASN A 135 -2.67 1.70 10.13
CA ASN A 135 -3.79 2.21 10.91
C ASN A 135 -4.16 1.25 12.05
N LYS A 136 -4.72 1.78 13.14
CA LYS A 136 -5.05 1.02 14.36
C LYS A 136 -5.95 -0.21 14.18
N ASN A 137 -6.68 -0.30 13.08
CA ASN A 137 -7.63 -1.39 12.80
C ASN A 137 -7.05 -2.51 11.95
N CYS A 138 -5.77 -2.46 11.55
CA CYS A 138 -5.11 -3.56 10.87
C CYS A 138 -5.15 -4.84 11.74
N GLU A 139 -5.61 -5.94 11.13
CA GLU A 139 -5.69 -7.28 11.72
C GLU A 139 -4.64 -8.21 11.11
N SER A 140 -4.33 -8.05 9.82
CA SER A 140 -3.35 -8.84 9.09
C SER A 140 -2.38 -7.95 8.32
N ILE A 141 -1.08 -8.18 8.52
CA ILE A 141 0.00 -7.44 7.86
C ILE A 141 0.98 -8.45 7.28
N SER A 142 1.26 -8.32 5.99
CA SER A 142 2.24 -9.14 5.31
C SER A 142 3.16 -8.29 4.44
N LEU A 143 4.45 -8.39 4.70
CA LEU A 143 5.52 -7.68 3.99
C LEU A 143 6.51 -8.71 3.46
N TYR A 144 6.63 -8.81 2.14
CA TYR A 144 7.57 -9.71 1.46
C TYR A 144 8.49 -8.91 0.56
N ASN A 145 9.80 -9.16 0.64
CA ASN A 145 10.80 -8.51 -0.22
C ASN A 145 10.66 -6.98 -0.17
N THR A 146 10.87 -6.39 1.02
CA THR A 146 10.79 -4.93 1.24
C THR A 146 12.06 -4.40 1.88
N ALA A 147 12.31 -3.10 1.80
CA ALA A 147 13.43 -2.42 2.47
C ALA A 147 13.08 -1.90 3.89
N VAL A 148 11.91 -2.25 4.43
CA VAL A 148 11.44 -1.76 5.73
C VAL A 148 12.33 -2.27 6.87
N LYS A 149 13.08 -1.37 7.50
CA LYS A 149 13.96 -1.73 8.63
C LYS A 149 13.27 -1.78 9.98
N LYS A 150 12.18 -1.01 10.12
CA LYS A 150 11.42 -0.83 11.36
C LYS A 150 9.94 -0.67 11.02
N ILE A 151 9.09 -1.30 11.82
CA ILE A 151 7.64 -1.22 11.69
C ILE A 151 7.04 -0.78 13.03
N ASP A 152 6.23 0.29 13.01
CA ASP A 152 5.53 0.76 14.21
C ASP A 152 4.20 0.02 14.36
N LEU A 153 4.15 -0.89 15.33
CA LEU A 153 2.97 -1.70 15.65
C LEU A 153 2.18 -1.18 16.86
N ARG A 154 2.62 -0.08 17.51
CA ARG A 154 2.11 0.34 18.82
C ARG A 154 0.60 0.58 18.87
N LEU A 155 0.02 1.00 17.75
CA LEU A 155 -1.42 1.29 17.63
C LEU A 155 -2.26 0.05 17.24
N LEU A 156 -1.63 -1.07 16.86
CA LEU A 156 -2.31 -2.20 16.21
C LEU A 156 -2.84 -3.21 17.22
N LYS A 157 -3.75 -2.76 18.08
CA LYS A 157 -4.33 -3.59 19.15
C LYS A 157 -5.15 -4.78 18.61
N ASN A 158 -5.61 -4.70 17.36
CA ASN A 158 -6.41 -5.74 16.70
C ASN A 158 -5.57 -6.67 15.81
N ALA A 159 -4.26 -6.45 15.70
CA ALA A 159 -3.39 -7.30 14.89
C ALA A 159 -3.41 -8.74 15.42
N LYS A 160 -3.60 -9.69 14.50
CA LYS A 160 -3.61 -11.14 14.74
C LYS A 160 -2.48 -11.84 14.01
N TYR A 161 -2.18 -11.41 12.78
CA TYR A 161 -1.24 -12.07 11.89
C TYR A 161 -0.19 -11.08 11.41
N ILE A 162 1.08 -11.36 11.69
CA ILE A 162 2.20 -10.53 11.23
C ILE A 162 3.17 -11.40 10.45
N THR A 163 3.38 -11.05 9.19
CA THR A 163 4.35 -11.68 8.31
C THR A 163 5.36 -10.65 7.84
N TYR A 164 6.64 -10.95 8.04
CA TYR A 164 7.74 -10.20 7.45
C TYR A 164 8.75 -11.20 6.88
N VAL A 165 8.94 -11.20 5.57
CA VAL A 165 9.82 -12.16 4.91
C VAL A 165 10.74 -11.43 3.94
N ASN A 166 12.03 -11.77 4.00
CA ASN A 166 13.08 -11.24 3.12
C ASN A 166 13.17 -9.71 3.19
N GLY A 167 13.94 -9.20 4.14
CA GLY A 167 14.22 -7.78 4.21
C GLY A 167 14.99 -7.40 5.47
N PRO A 168 15.40 -6.13 5.58
CA PRO A 168 16.36 -5.72 6.59
C PRO A 168 15.73 -5.40 7.95
N LEU A 169 14.62 -6.05 8.33
CA LEU A 169 13.95 -5.78 9.61
C LEU A 169 14.89 -6.09 10.78
N GLU A 170 15.26 -5.08 11.55
CA GLU A 170 16.28 -5.16 12.61
C GLU A 170 15.67 -5.43 13.99
N GLU A 171 14.49 -4.88 14.25
CA GLU A 171 13.78 -4.97 15.52
C GLU A 171 12.27 -5.08 15.30
N LEU A 172 11.59 -5.72 16.24
CA LEU A 172 10.14 -5.84 16.24
C LEU A 172 9.60 -5.79 17.67
N ASP A 173 8.98 -4.67 18.04
CA ASP A 173 8.27 -4.52 19.31
C ASP A 173 6.80 -4.91 19.14
N ILE A 174 6.42 -6.03 19.73
CA ILE A 174 5.04 -6.55 19.76
C ILE A 174 4.37 -6.38 21.14
N SER A 175 4.98 -5.64 22.07
CA SER A 175 4.55 -5.57 23.47
C SER A 175 3.13 -5.01 23.66
N ASN A 176 2.65 -4.21 22.70
CA ASN A 176 1.32 -3.59 22.71
C ASN A 176 0.26 -4.43 21.97
N ASN A 177 0.64 -5.56 21.39
CA ASN A 177 -0.17 -6.33 20.44
C ASN A 177 -0.61 -7.68 21.05
N GLN A 178 -1.37 -7.61 22.14
CA GLN A 178 -1.79 -8.77 22.93
C GLN A 178 -2.67 -9.78 22.17
N ASN A 179 -3.24 -9.37 21.03
CA ASN A 179 -4.12 -10.18 20.21
C ASN A 179 -3.40 -10.94 19.07
N ILE A 180 -2.08 -10.81 18.94
CA ILE A 180 -1.33 -11.56 17.93
C ILE A 180 -1.43 -13.05 18.22
N GLU A 181 -1.82 -13.80 17.20
CA GLU A 181 -1.98 -15.25 17.21
C GLU A 181 -0.79 -15.92 16.49
N GLU A 182 -0.34 -15.35 15.37
CA GLU A 182 0.72 -15.96 14.55
C GLU A 182 1.70 -14.90 14.03
N ILE A 183 2.99 -15.24 14.11
CA ILE A 183 4.07 -14.42 13.56
C ILE A 183 5.00 -15.26 12.69
N TRP A 184 5.32 -14.75 11.50
CA TRP A 184 6.27 -15.34 10.58
C TRP A 184 7.29 -14.29 10.17
N ILE A 185 8.46 -14.31 10.81
CA ILE A 185 9.55 -13.37 10.57
C ILE A 185 10.75 -14.12 10.02
N LYS A 186 10.92 -14.12 8.70
CA LYS A 186 11.91 -14.97 8.00
C LYS A 186 12.88 -14.13 7.19
N ASN A 187 14.14 -14.56 7.14
CA ASN A 187 15.23 -13.92 6.42
C ASN A 187 15.33 -12.42 6.74
N THR A 188 15.45 -12.11 8.04
CA THR A 188 15.51 -10.74 8.59
C THR A 188 16.81 -10.46 9.34
N ASN A 189 16.93 -9.33 10.05
CA ASN A 189 18.07 -9.04 10.91
C ASN A 189 17.73 -9.10 12.41
N ILE A 190 16.52 -9.51 12.77
CA ILE A 190 16.09 -9.62 14.17
C ILE A 190 17.00 -10.59 14.91
N LYS A 191 17.47 -10.17 16.08
CA LYS A 191 18.29 -10.99 16.99
C LYS A 191 17.54 -11.46 18.21
N VAL A 192 16.61 -10.64 18.71
CA VAL A 192 15.80 -10.94 19.89
C VAL A 192 14.36 -10.63 19.58
N LEU A 193 13.46 -11.53 19.96
CA LEU A 193 12.02 -11.33 19.92
C LEU A 193 11.45 -11.56 21.33
N ASP A 194 10.98 -10.49 21.97
CA ASP A 194 10.28 -10.56 23.25
C ASP A 194 8.79 -10.85 23.03
N VAL A 195 8.34 -12.00 23.53
CA VAL A 195 6.95 -12.47 23.44
C VAL A 195 6.22 -12.40 24.78
N SER A 196 6.80 -11.79 25.81
CA SER A 196 6.29 -11.78 27.19
C SER A 196 4.93 -11.08 27.36
N LYS A 197 4.49 -10.29 26.37
CA LYS A 197 3.22 -9.55 26.39
C LYS A 197 2.20 -10.08 25.36
N ASN A 198 2.43 -11.26 24.79
CA ASN A 198 1.63 -11.79 23.69
C ASN A 198 1.00 -13.15 24.07
N PRO A 199 0.07 -13.18 25.04
CA PRO A 199 -0.45 -14.42 25.61
C PRO A 199 -1.29 -15.27 24.64
N LYS A 200 -1.69 -14.72 23.48
CA LYS A 200 -2.46 -15.41 22.45
C LYS A 200 -1.61 -16.02 21.34
N LEU A 201 -0.28 -15.87 21.39
CA LEU A 201 0.61 -16.48 20.40
C LEU A 201 0.44 -18.00 20.39
N ARG A 202 0.24 -18.53 19.19
CA ARG A 202 0.10 -19.96 18.91
C ARG A 202 1.22 -20.46 18.03
N ILE A 203 1.68 -19.64 17.08
CA ILE A 203 2.74 -19.99 16.14
C ILE A 203 3.74 -18.85 16.04
N ILE A 204 5.02 -19.19 16.19
CA ILE A 204 6.15 -18.30 16.00
C ILE A 204 7.08 -18.95 15.01
N THR A 205 7.33 -18.31 13.88
CA THR A 205 8.47 -18.68 13.03
C THR A 205 9.46 -17.53 12.95
N VAL A 206 10.71 -17.81 13.29
CA VAL A 206 11.83 -16.87 13.22
C VAL A 206 13.03 -17.53 12.55
N ASP A 207 14.05 -16.75 12.17
CA ASP A 207 15.30 -17.34 11.67
C ASP A 207 16.08 -18.06 12.75
N GLU A 208 16.82 -19.11 12.36
CA GLU A 208 17.84 -19.72 13.22
C GLU A 208 18.79 -18.64 13.78
N GLY A 209 19.07 -18.73 15.09
CA GLY A 209 19.87 -17.74 15.82
C GLY A 209 19.08 -16.56 16.39
N THR A 210 17.79 -16.43 16.10
CA THR A 210 16.92 -15.46 16.78
C THR A 210 16.60 -15.96 18.19
N GLN A 211 16.93 -15.18 19.21
CA GLN A 211 16.58 -15.49 20.59
C GLN A 211 15.14 -15.08 20.88
N ILE A 212 14.31 -16.03 21.30
CA ILE A 212 12.97 -15.74 21.80
C ILE A 212 13.05 -15.62 23.33
N ILE A 213 12.52 -14.52 23.89
CA ILE A 213 12.47 -14.29 25.33
C ILE A 213 11.04 -14.08 25.81
N GLY A 214 10.77 -14.40 27.08
CA GLY A 214 9.45 -14.31 27.67
C GLY A 214 8.67 -15.64 27.63
N PRO A 215 7.70 -15.82 28.54
CA PRO A 215 6.92 -17.04 28.60
C PRO A 215 5.99 -17.16 27.38
N THR A 216 5.99 -18.32 26.73
CA THR A 216 5.06 -18.63 25.64
C THR A 216 4.77 -20.13 25.56
N ASN A 217 3.55 -20.48 25.16
CA ASN A 217 3.14 -21.84 24.81
C ASN A 217 3.04 -22.03 23.29
N ALA A 218 3.46 -21.03 22.50
CA ALA A 218 3.40 -21.10 21.05
C ALA A 218 4.34 -22.20 20.51
N GLN A 219 3.91 -22.82 19.42
CA GLN A 219 4.81 -23.63 18.60
C GLN A 219 5.86 -22.71 17.98
N ILE A 220 7.13 -23.03 18.22
CA ILE A 220 8.27 -22.29 17.69
C ILE A 220 8.90 -23.09 16.55
N GLU A 221 9.00 -22.45 15.39
CA GLU A 221 9.65 -22.98 14.20
C GLU A 221 10.83 -22.10 13.83
N TYR A 222 11.95 -22.73 13.46
CA TYR A 222 13.14 -22.02 13.02
C TYR A 222 13.31 -22.16 11.50
N ASN A 223 13.39 -21.01 10.83
CA ASN A 223 13.67 -20.92 9.42
C ASN A 223 15.18 -21.02 9.18
N LYS A 224 15.59 -22.06 8.45
CA LYS A 224 16.95 -22.21 7.94
C LYS A 224 17.14 -21.28 6.76
N ARG A 225 18.11 -20.37 6.86
CA ARG A 225 18.50 -19.57 5.70
C ARG A 225 19.16 -20.50 4.69
N THR A 226 18.65 -20.51 3.47
CA THR A 226 19.41 -21.03 2.34
C THR A 226 20.50 -20.00 2.05
N GLU A 227 21.76 -20.38 2.26
CA GLU A 227 22.95 -19.62 1.84
C GLU A 227 22.96 -19.34 0.34
#